data_AF-A0A938L7N2-F1
#
_entry.id   AF-A0A938L7N2-F1
#
_cell.length_a   1.000
_cell.length_b   1.000
_cell.length_c   1.000
_cell.angle_alpha   90.00
_cell.angle_beta   90.00
_cell.angle_gamma   90.00
#
_symmetry.space_group_name_H-M   'P 1'
#
loop_
_entity.id
_entity.type
_entity.pdbx_description
1 polymer ?
#
loop_
_entity_poly.entity_id
_entity_poly.type
_entity_poly.pdbx_seq_one_letter_code
_entity_poly.pdbx_strand_id
1 'polypeptide(L)'
;MFVRPLDPGTAVLLIAHGSRLAAANADLLQLAEQLRSRFPGHVIETAYLELTEPTIPKGAERCVTLGAKRVLLLPYFLSAGTHVTQDLSRFRAQFSEQWPSVRFDLCPPLGLHPLILEIACDRLSEQM
;
A
#
# COMPACT_ATOMS: atom_id res chain seq x y z
N MET A 1 0.64 1.72 20.42
CA MET A 1 1.55 2.24 19.39
C MET A 1 1.03 3.60 18.93
N PHE A 2 1.77 4.69 19.17
CA PHE A 2 1.40 6.01 18.65
C PHE A 2 1.76 6.06 17.17
N VAL A 3 0.77 5.86 16.29
CA VAL A 3 0.97 6.08 14.86
C VAL A 3 0.94 7.59 14.63
N ARG A 4 2.03 8.15 14.10
CA ARG A 4 2.07 9.56 13.73
C ARG A 4 0.95 9.83 12.71
N PRO A 5 0.17 10.90 12.87
CA PRO A 5 -0.86 11.25 11.89
C PRO A 5 -0.23 11.50 10.51
N LEU A 6 -0.98 11.20 9.46
CA LEU A 6 -0.60 11.57 8.10
C LEU A 6 -0.73 13.09 7.92
N ASP A 7 0.18 13.69 7.15
CA ASP A 7 0.10 15.12 6.85
C ASP A 7 -1.14 15.39 5.94
N PRO A 8 -1.83 16.53 6.10
CA PRO A 8 -2.99 16.88 5.25
C PRO A 8 -2.69 16.78 3.75
N GLY A 9 -3.66 16.25 2.98
CA GLY A 9 -3.48 16.02 1.54
C GLY A 9 -2.60 14.82 1.19
N THR A 10 -2.19 14.02 2.16
CA THR A 10 -1.52 12.73 1.91
C THR A 10 -2.55 11.64 1.61
N ALA A 11 -2.33 10.90 0.53
CA ALA A 11 -3.01 9.67 0.18
C ALA A 11 -2.10 8.46 0.41
N VAL A 12 -2.69 7.28 0.59
CA VAL A 12 -2.00 5.99 0.65
C VAL A 12 -2.50 5.11 -0.49
N LEU A 13 -1.57 4.57 -1.27
CA LEU A 13 -1.83 3.53 -2.25
C LEU A 13 -1.23 2.20 -1.74
N LEU A 14 -2.10 1.30 -1.31
CA LEU A 14 -1.74 -0.05 -0.88
C LEU A 14 -1.52 -0.93 -2.10
N ILE A 15 -0.36 -1.57 -2.20
CA ILE A 15 0.02 -2.34 -3.39
C ILE A 15 0.28 -3.79 -3.00
N ALA A 16 -0.49 -4.72 -3.57
CA ALA A 16 -0.23 -6.15 -3.46
C ALA A 16 0.15 -6.75 -4.82
N HIS A 17 0.56 -8.03 -4.83
CA HIS A 17 0.82 -8.73 -6.08
C HIS A 17 -0.44 -8.85 -6.96
N GLY A 18 -1.59 -9.09 -6.31
CA GLY A 18 -2.84 -9.45 -6.97
C GLY A 18 -2.97 -10.94 -7.21
N SER A 19 -4.20 -11.43 -7.17
CA SER A 19 -4.54 -12.83 -7.40
C SER A 19 -5.77 -12.94 -8.28
N ARG A 20 -5.84 -14.02 -9.08
CA ARG A 20 -7.07 -14.38 -9.80
C ARG A 20 -8.19 -14.85 -8.87
N LEU A 21 -7.83 -15.34 -7.67
CA LEU A 21 -8.80 -15.73 -6.67
C LEU A 21 -9.21 -14.50 -5.85
N ALA A 22 -10.48 -14.08 -5.99
CA ALA A 22 -11.00 -12.90 -5.31
C ALA A 22 -10.81 -12.93 -3.79
N ALA A 23 -10.94 -14.10 -3.16
CA ALA A 23 -10.73 -14.28 -1.73
C ALA A 23 -9.30 -13.91 -1.29
N ALA A 24 -8.29 -14.16 -2.13
CA ALA A 24 -6.90 -13.81 -1.81
C ALA A 24 -6.62 -12.30 -1.89
N ASN A 25 -7.50 -11.51 -2.53
CA ASN A 25 -7.41 -10.05 -2.55
C ASN A 25 -8.19 -9.40 -1.40
N ALA A 26 -9.04 -10.16 -0.70
CA ALA A 26 -9.92 -9.64 0.35
C ALA A 26 -9.14 -9.01 1.50
N ASP A 27 -7.98 -9.58 1.87
CA ASP A 27 -7.14 -9.08 2.96
C ASP A 27 -6.65 -7.65 2.70
N LEU A 28 -6.25 -7.34 1.46
CA LEU A 28 -5.82 -5.99 1.09
C LEU A 28 -6.97 -4.98 1.21
N LEU A 29 -8.16 -5.37 0.76
CA LEU A 29 -9.36 -4.54 0.84
C LEU A 29 -9.79 -4.30 2.29
N GLN A 30 -9.73 -5.33 3.14
CA GLN A 30 -10.02 -5.21 4.57
C GLN A 30 -9.01 -4.30 5.26
N LEU A 31 -7.72 -4.43 4.95
CA LEU A 31 -6.69 -3.53 5.47
C LEU A 31 -6.94 -2.08 5.04
N ALA A 32 -7.30 -1.87 3.76
CA ALA A 32 -7.64 -0.54 3.26
C ALA A 32 -8.79 0.09 4.06
N GLU A 33 -9.83 -0.68 4.37
CA GLU A 33 -10.97 -0.18 5.13
C GLU A 33 -10.62 0.17 6.58
N GLN A 34 -9.79 -0.66 7.23
CA GLN A 34 -9.27 -0.35 8.55
C GLN A 34 -8.41 0.92 8.55
N LEU A 35 -7.61 1.13 7.50
CA LEU A 35 -6.81 2.34 7.33
C LEU A 35 -7.68 3.58 7.08
N ARG A 36 -8.77 3.47 6.32
CA ARG A 36 -9.74 4.58 6.15
C ARG A 36 -10.35 4.99 7.49
N SER A 37 -10.74 3.99 8.29
CA SER A 37 -11.27 4.22 9.64
C SER A 37 -10.22 4.85 10.57
N ARG A 38 -8.96 4.45 10.44
CA ARG A 38 -7.85 4.95 11.27
C ARG A 38 -7.38 6.35 10.89
N PHE A 39 -7.48 6.71 9.62
CA PHE A 39 -7.04 7.98 9.04
C PHE A 39 -8.18 8.69 8.31
N PRO A 40 -9.23 9.14 9.04
CA PRO A 40 -10.36 9.82 8.43
C PRO A 40 -9.91 11.09 7.68
N GLY A 41 -10.49 11.34 6.51
CA GLY A 41 -10.16 12.49 5.66
C GLY A 41 -8.97 12.28 4.72
N HIS A 42 -8.31 11.12 4.77
CA HIS A 42 -7.26 10.74 3.82
C HIS A 42 -7.79 9.80 2.74
N VAL A 43 -7.22 9.90 1.53
CA VAL A 43 -7.51 8.99 0.43
C VAL A 43 -6.72 7.70 0.64
N ILE A 44 -7.42 6.57 0.76
CA ILE A 44 -6.82 5.23 0.87
C ILE A 44 -7.34 4.39 -0.31
N GLU A 45 -6.44 4.08 -1.23
CA GLU A 45 -6.71 3.29 -2.43
C GLU A 45 -5.90 1.99 -2.40
N THR A 46 -6.37 0.99 -3.13
CA THR A 46 -5.67 -0.27 -3.35
C THR A 46 -5.28 -0.39 -4.81
N ALA A 47 -4.18 -1.05 -5.10
CA ALA A 47 -3.80 -1.45 -6.44
C ALA A 47 -3.01 -2.76 -6.43
N TYR A 48 -2.89 -3.34 -7.61
CA TYR A 48 -2.26 -4.63 -7.80
C TYR A 48 -1.19 -4.54 -8.88
N LEU A 49 -0.08 -5.23 -8.62
CA LEU A 49 1.04 -5.32 -9.55
C LEU A 49 0.61 -6.06 -10.82
N GLU A 50 -0.11 -7.18 -10.66
CA GLU A 50 -0.57 -8.04 -11.75
C GLU A 50 -1.89 -8.75 -11.41
N LEU A 51 -2.41 -9.52 -12.36
CA LEU A 51 -3.49 -10.51 -12.22
C LEU A 51 -4.90 -9.98 -11.87
N THR A 52 -5.02 -8.76 -11.36
CA THR A 52 -6.30 -8.17 -10.98
C THR A 52 -6.27 -6.65 -11.04
N GLU A 53 -7.44 -6.03 -10.88
CA GLU A 53 -7.65 -4.58 -10.98
C GLU A 53 -8.06 -4.01 -9.61
N PRO A 54 -7.77 -2.73 -9.33
CA PRO A 54 -7.13 -1.76 -10.22
C PRO A 54 -5.61 -1.93 -10.33
N THR A 55 -5.04 -1.60 -11.49
CA THR A 55 -3.57 -1.54 -11.66
C THR A 55 -2.93 -0.40 -10.86
N ILE A 56 -1.62 -0.48 -10.60
CA ILE A 56 -0.86 0.57 -9.89
C ILE A 56 -1.03 1.95 -10.54
N PRO A 57 -0.93 2.12 -11.87
CA PRO A 57 -1.21 3.42 -12.51
C PRO A 57 -2.62 3.95 -12.26
N LYS A 58 -3.66 3.09 -12.33
CA LYS A 58 -5.04 3.49 -12.08
C LYS A 58 -5.28 3.91 -10.63
N GLY A 59 -4.67 3.20 -9.68
CA GLY A 59 -4.74 3.56 -8.26
C GLY A 59 -4.03 4.90 -7.99
N ALA A 60 -2.86 5.13 -8.59
CA ALA A 60 -2.14 6.39 -8.47
C ALA A 60 -2.91 7.57 -9.10
N GLU A 61 -3.46 7.37 -10.31
CA GLU A 61 -4.32 8.35 -10.96
C GLU A 61 -5.51 8.73 -10.07
N ARG A 62 -6.18 7.74 -9.48
CA ARG A 62 -7.32 7.97 -8.58
C ARG A 62 -6.93 8.79 -7.35
N CYS A 63 -5.78 8.51 -6.73
CA CYS A 63 -5.25 9.34 -5.65
C CYS A 63 -5.09 10.81 -6.08
N VAL A 64 -4.52 11.04 -7.27
CA VAL A 64 -4.30 12.39 -7.82
C VAL A 64 -5.63 13.09 -8.13
N THR A 65 -6.58 12.40 -8.78
CA THR A 65 -7.91 12.93 -9.10
C THR A 65 -8.68 13.35 -7.84
N LEU A 66 -8.51 12.62 -6.75
CA LEU A 66 -9.10 12.94 -5.45
C LEU A 66 -8.36 14.06 -4.69
N GLY A 67 -7.38 14.71 -5.30
CA GLY A 67 -6.74 15.92 -4.79
C GLY A 67 -5.50 15.69 -3.93
N ALA A 68 -4.92 14.49 -3.95
CA ALA A 68 -3.70 14.21 -3.20
C ALA A 68 -2.56 15.16 -3.58
N LYS A 69 -1.84 15.68 -2.57
CA LYS A 69 -0.57 16.43 -2.73
C LYS A 69 0.64 15.55 -2.51
N ARG A 70 0.43 14.43 -1.83
CA ARG A 70 1.43 13.41 -1.57
C ARG A 70 0.77 12.04 -1.65
N VAL A 71 1.44 11.06 -2.25
CA VAL A 71 0.98 9.66 -2.30
C VAL A 71 2.08 8.77 -1.73
N LEU A 72 1.74 8.03 -0.67
CA LEU A 72 2.58 6.99 -0.10
C LEU A 72 2.27 5.66 -0.79
N LEU A 73 3.24 5.13 -1.52
CA LEU A 73 3.15 3.79 -2.12
C LEU A 73 3.55 2.78 -1.04
N LEU A 74 2.58 2.05 -0.47
CA LEU A 74 2.81 1.09 0.61
C LEU A 74 2.74 -0.35 0.08
N PRO A 75 3.88 -1.05 -0.02
CA PRO A 75 3.90 -2.42 -0.51
C PRO A 75 3.41 -3.41 0.57
N TYR A 76 2.28 -4.06 0.30
CA TYR A 76 1.72 -5.15 1.11
C TYR A 76 2.37 -6.49 0.73
N PHE A 77 3.65 -6.63 1.07
CA PHE A 77 4.45 -7.85 0.81
C PHE A 77 5.25 -8.23 2.06
N LEU A 78 5.11 -9.48 2.53
CA LEU A 78 5.95 -10.04 3.61
C LEU A 78 7.36 -10.40 3.13
N SER A 79 7.48 -10.79 1.85
CA SER A 79 8.74 -10.97 1.16
C SER A 79 8.65 -10.26 -0.18
N ALA A 80 9.47 -9.23 -0.39
CA ALA A 80 9.55 -8.52 -1.65
C ALA A 80 10.88 -8.91 -2.33
N GLY A 81 10.80 -9.68 -3.41
CA GLY A 81 11.97 -9.95 -4.25
C GLY A 81 12.47 -8.67 -4.93
N THR A 82 13.72 -8.67 -5.37
CA THR A 82 14.37 -7.52 -6.02
C THR A 82 13.56 -6.94 -7.17
N HIS A 83 12.91 -7.80 -7.97
CA HIS A 83 12.06 -7.38 -9.09
C HIS A 83 10.89 -6.50 -8.64
N VAL A 84 10.16 -6.89 -7.59
CA VAL A 84 9.04 -6.10 -7.05
C VAL A 84 9.52 -4.72 -6.60
N THR A 85 10.63 -4.67 -5.87
CA THR A 85 11.17 -3.38 -5.41
C THR A 85 11.64 -2.47 -6.54
N GLN A 86 12.18 -3.04 -7.62
CA GLN A 86 12.60 -2.31 -8.81
C GLN A 86 11.39 -1.77 -9.59
N ASP A 87 10.35 -2.58 -9.75
CA ASP A 87 9.12 -2.17 -10.44
C ASP A 87 8.42 -1.04 -9.71
N LEU A 88 8.26 -1.13 -8.38
CA LEU A 88 7.66 -0.07 -7.59
C LEU A 88 8.50 1.22 -7.61
N SER A 89 9.83 1.10 -7.65
CA SER A 89 10.72 2.25 -7.80
C SER A 89 10.56 2.93 -9.17
N ARG A 90 10.36 2.13 -10.23
CA ARG A 90 10.08 2.63 -11.58
C ARG A 90 8.72 3.34 -11.64
N PHE A 91 7.67 2.76 -11.06
CA PHE A 91 6.36 3.41 -10.97
C PHE A 91 6.45 4.74 -10.22
N ARG A 92 7.13 4.79 -9.08
CA ARG A 92 7.35 6.05 -8.35
C ARG A 92 8.01 7.12 -9.22
N ALA A 93 9.06 6.76 -9.96
CA ALA A 93 9.76 7.69 -10.85
C ALA A 93 8.84 8.19 -11.97
N GLN A 94 8.14 7.28 -12.65
CA GLN A 94 7.17 7.60 -13.69
C GLN A 94 6.07 8.54 -13.19
N PHE A 95 5.49 8.27 -12.02
CA PHE A 95 4.42 9.11 -11.45
C PHE A 95 4.91 10.50 -11.08
N SER A 96 6.16 10.62 -10.62
CA SER A 96 6.77 11.92 -10.32
C SER A 96 6.98 12.77 -11.57
N GLU A 97 7.28 12.15 -12.71
CA GLU A 97 7.36 12.83 -14.01
C GLU A 97 5.97 13.20 -14.54
N GLN A 98 5.01 12.28 -14.41
CA GLN A 98 3.64 12.45 -14.93
C GLN A 98 2.84 13.50 -14.14
N TRP A 99 3.02 13.58 -12.83
CA TRP A 99 2.33 14.54 -11.96
C TRP A 99 3.31 15.35 -11.09
N PRO A 100 4.04 16.33 -11.67
CA PRO A 100 5.11 17.06 -10.97
C PRO A 100 4.66 17.86 -9.74
N SER A 101 3.36 18.12 -9.61
CA SER A 101 2.77 18.82 -8.45
C SER A 101 2.38 17.90 -7.30
N VAL A 102 2.56 16.58 -7.45
CA VAL A 102 2.24 15.55 -6.45
C VAL A 102 3.51 14.81 -6.08
N ARG A 103 3.79 14.71 -4.78
CA ARG A 103 4.94 13.97 -4.27
C ARG A 103 4.63 12.49 -4.14
N PHE A 104 5.43 11.61 -4.75
CA PHE A 104 5.32 10.15 -4.57
C PHE A 104 6.47 9.62 -3.73
N ASP A 105 6.18 9.01 -2.58
CA ASP A 105 7.18 8.34 -1.74
C ASP A 105 6.89 6.83 -1.70
N LEU A 106 7.93 6.01 -1.91
CA LEU A 106 7.84 4.56 -1.74
C LEU A 106 8.20 4.19 -0.29
N CYS A 107 7.27 3.55 0.40
CA CYS A 107 7.51 3.00 1.73
C CYS A 107 8.31 1.68 1.65
N PRO A 108 9.01 1.28 2.72
CA PRO A 108 9.47 -0.10 2.84
C PRO A 108 8.28 -1.07 2.75
N PRO A 109 8.47 -2.28 2.18
CA PRO A 109 7.46 -3.33 2.27
C PRO A 109 7.22 -3.71 3.74
N LEU A 110 6.07 -4.34 4.03
CA LEU A 110 5.83 -4.87 5.38
C LEU A 110 6.98 -5.75 5.87
N GLY A 111 7.47 -6.64 5.01
CA GLY A 111 8.74 -7.34 5.23
C GLY A 111 8.79 -8.07 6.57
N LEU A 112 9.99 -8.11 7.16
CA LEU A 112 10.23 -8.54 8.54
C LEU A 112 10.20 -7.34 9.50
N HIS A 113 9.14 -6.52 9.45
CA HIS A 113 8.92 -5.48 10.45
C HIS A 113 8.88 -6.12 11.86
N PRO A 114 9.39 -5.47 12.93
CA PRO A 114 9.43 -6.09 14.26
C PRO A 114 8.09 -6.64 14.76
N LEU A 115 6.97 -6.00 14.40
CA LEU A 115 5.62 -6.48 14.74
C LEU A 115 5.20 -7.78 14.04
N ILE A 116 5.87 -8.19 12.95
CA ILE A 116 5.60 -9.48 12.31
C ILE A 116 6.05 -10.64 13.21
N LEU A 117 7.11 -10.47 13.99
CA LEU A 117 7.52 -11.46 14.98
C LEU A 117 6.43 -11.63 16.05
N GLU A 118 5.90 -10.52 16.56
CA GLU A 118 4.81 -10.54 17.54
C GLU A 118 3.57 -11.27 16.99
N ILE A 119 3.18 -10.99 15.74
CA ILE A 119 2.08 -11.69 15.07
C ILE A 119 2.39 -13.19 14.93
N ALA A 120 3.62 -13.56 14.58
CA ALA A 120 4.00 -14.97 14.46
C ALA A 120 3.93 -15.69 15.82
N CYS A 121 4.38 -15.06 16.89
CA CYS A 121 4.26 -15.59 18.26
C CYS A 121 2.79 -15.75 18.67
N ASP A 122 1.95 -14.76 18.37
CA ASP A 122 0.51 -14.81 18.65
C ASP A 122 -0.15 -16.01 17.93
N ARG A 123 0.11 -16.19 16.63
CA ARG A 123 -0.41 -17.34 15.85
C ARG A 123 0.06 -18.70 16.36
N LEU A 124 1.31 -18.81 16.84
CA LEU A 124 1.80 -20.05 17.43
C LEU A 124 1.06 -20.39 18.73
N SER A 125 0.71 -19.37 19.51
CA SER A 125 -0.02 -19.55 20.77
C SER A 125 -1.47 -20.04 20.56
N GLU A 126 -2.08 -19.80 19.40
CA GLU A 126 -3.42 -20.31 19.07
C GLU A 126 -3.48 -21.85 19.00
N GLN A 127 -2.34 -22.51 18.90
CA GLN A 127 -2.21 -23.98 18.80
C GLN A 127 -1.59 -24.62 20.06
N MET A 128 -1.30 -23.82 21.09
CA MET A 128 -0.76 -24.26 22.37
C MET A 128 -1.86 -24.30 23.44
#